data_AF-A0A7S7NMM2-F1
#
_entry.id   AF-A0A7S7NMM2-F1
#
_cell.length_a   1.000
_cell.length_b   1.000
_cell.length_c   1.000
_cell.angle_alpha   90.00
_cell.angle_beta   90.00
_cell.angle_gamma   90.00
#
_symmetry.space_group_name_H-M   'P 1'
#
loop_
_entity.id
_entity.type
_entity.pdbx_description
1 polymer ?
#
loop_
_entity_poly.entity_id
_entity_poly.type
_entity_poly.pdbx_seq_one_letter_code
_entity_poly.pdbx_strand_id
1 'polypeptide(L)'
;MTKTVKFFALFLTIALVCASAATYQVTLFQPSTVAGKELKAGDYKLTVDNDKATIAKGKDKVEATVKVETSDTKYSATSVRYTDDNGKMKVQEIRLGGTTTRLVFN
;
A
#
# COMPACT_ATOMS: atom_id res chain seq x y z
N MET A 1 48.51 35.30 26.22
CA MET A 1 47.04 35.26 26.06
C MET A 1 46.72 34.19 25.01
N THR A 2 46.70 32.92 25.41
CA THR A 2 46.58 31.75 24.53
C THR A 2 45.12 31.30 24.46
N LYS A 3 44.48 31.46 23.30
CA LYS A 3 43.08 31.06 23.08
C LYS A 3 43.03 29.66 22.47
N THR A 4 42.64 28.70 23.30
CA THR A 4 42.48 27.28 23.00
C THR A 4 41.39 27.04 21.96
N VAL A 5 41.76 26.45 20.83
CA VAL A 5 40.85 25.98 19.78
C VAL A 5 40.18 24.69 20.27
N LYS A 6 38.90 24.76 20.62
CA LYS A 6 38.10 23.58 20.98
C LYS A 6 37.55 22.93 19.71
N PHE A 7 38.18 21.83 19.32
CA PHE A 7 37.71 20.89 18.30
C PHE A 7 36.39 20.25 18.78
N PHE A 8 35.26 20.67 18.21
CA PHE A 8 33.97 20.04 18.48
C PHE A 8 33.70 19.01 17.38
N ALA A 9 33.86 17.73 17.71
CA ALA A 9 33.65 16.61 16.80
C ALA A 9 32.15 16.49 16.44
N LEU A 10 31.84 16.63 15.16
CA LEU A 10 30.50 16.50 14.60
C LEU A 10 30.19 15.01 14.36
N PHE A 11 29.37 14.42 15.21
CA PHE A 11 28.87 13.05 15.05
C PHE A 11 27.66 13.05 14.11
N LEU A 12 27.88 12.73 12.84
CA LEU A 12 26.82 12.63 11.83
C LEU A 12 26.08 11.29 11.99
N THR A 13 24.95 11.30 12.71
CA THR A 13 24.09 10.12 12.84
C THR A 13 23.18 10.02 11.62
N ILE A 14 23.45 9.05 10.75
CA ILE A 14 22.54 8.70 9.64
C ILE A 14 21.40 7.89 10.26
N ALA A 15 20.26 8.54 10.50
CA ALA A 15 19.03 7.85 10.86
C ALA A 15 18.52 7.10 9.63
N LEU A 16 18.79 5.79 9.57
CA LEU A 16 18.20 4.90 8.57
C LEU A 16 16.72 4.74 8.91
N VAL A 17 15.86 5.49 8.21
CA VAL A 17 14.41 5.31 8.29
C VAL A 17 14.08 3.99 7.60
N CYS A 18 13.82 2.94 8.37
CA CYS A 18 13.22 1.72 7.85
C CYS A 18 11.76 2.02 7.48
N ALA A 19 11.48 2.26 6.20
CA ALA A 19 10.12 2.30 5.70
C ALA A 19 9.51 0.89 5.82
N SER A 20 8.68 0.67 6.84
CA SER A 20 7.93 -0.57 6.99
C SER A 20 6.71 -0.55 6.07
N ALA A 21 6.82 -1.16 4.89
CA ALA A 21 5.69 -1.32 3.99
C ALA A 21 4.64 -2.25 4.62
N ALA A 22 3.41 -1.75 4.77
CA ALA A 22 2.33 -2.51 5.39
C ALA A 22 1.85 -3.61 4.43
N THR A 23 1.85 -4.86 4.90
CA THR A 23 1.47 -6.02 4.10
C THR A 23 0.15 -6.59 4.59
N TYR A 24 -0.78 -6.83 3.66
CA TYR A 24 -2.10 -7.38 3.90
C TYR A 24 -2.40 -8.53 2.95
N GLN A 25 -3.29 -9.44 3.36
CA GLN A 25 -3.86 -10.45 2.46
C GLN A 25 -5.18 -9.94 1.91
N VAL A 26 -5.34 -10.06 0.59
CA VAL A 26 -6.53 -9.65 -0.14
C VAL A 26 -6.98 -10.80 -1.03
N THR A 27 -8.23 -11.21 -0.89
CA THR A 27 -8.83 -12.23 -1.76
C THR A 27 -9.66 -11.55 -2.83
N LEU A 28 -9.31 -11.80 -4.09
CA LEU A 28 -10.13 -11.46 -5.24
C LEU A 28 -11.06 -12.63 -5.53
N PHE A 29 -12.35 -12.51 -5.23
CA PHE A 29 -13.32 -13.60 -5.45
C PHE A 29 -13.66 -13.82 -6.92
N GLN A 30 -13.27 -12.91 -7.80
CA GLN A 30 -13.56 -12.94 -9.23
C GLN A 30 -12.42 -12.31 -10.04
N PRO A 31 -12.33 -12.56 -11.35
CA PRO A 31 -11.41 -11.84 -12.23
C PRO A 31 -11.65 -10.33 -12.12
N SER A 32 -10.58 -9.57 -11.87
CA SER A 32 -10.69 -8.16 -11.52
C SER A 32 -9.60 -7.34 -12.21
N THR A 33 -9.96 -6.19 -12.77
CA THR A 33 -8.99 -5.27 -13.38
C THR A 33 -8.42 -4.32 -12.32
N VAL A 34 -7.10 -4.29 -12.21
CA VAL A 34 -6.33 -3.37 -11.35
C VAL A 34 -5.32 -2.63 -12.22
N ALA A 35 -5.36 -1.30 -12.23
CA ALA A 35 -4.43 -0.46 -13.01
C ALA A 35 -4.27 -0.91 -14.48
N GLY A 36 -5.39 -1.30 -15.12
CA GLY A 36 -5.41 -1.76 -16.51
C GLY A 36 -4.93 -3.20 -16.74
N LYS A 37 -4.50 -3.92 -15.69
CA LYS A 37 -4.17 -5.35 -15.76
C LYS A 37 -5.27 -6.21 -15.16
N GLU A 38 -5.63 -7.27 -15.86
CA GLU A 38 -6.58 -8.26 -15.37
C GLU A 38 -5.88 -9.25 -14.44
N LEU A 39 -6.38 -9.35 -13.21
CA LEU A 39 -5.98 -10.32 -12.20
C LEU A 39 -7.02 -11.42 -12.13
N LYS A 40 -6.56 -12.67 -11.98
CA LYS A 40 -7.45 -13.81 -11.77
C LYS A 40 -8.00 -13.80 -10.35
N ALA A 41 -9.07 -14.56 -10.13
CA ALA A 41 -9.54 -14.82 -8.78
C ALA A 41 -8.47 -15.56 -7.94
N GLY A 42 -8.45 -15.29 -6.64
CA GLY A 42 -7.62 -15.96 -5.63
C GLY A 42 -7.00 -14.99 -4.64
N ASP A 43 -6.06 -15.51 -3.85
CA ASP A 43 -5.40 -14.76 -2.78
C ASP A 43 -4.16 -14.03 -3.28
N TYR A 44 -4.06 -12.77 -2.91
CA TYR A 44 -2.97 -11.88 -3.25
C TYR A 44 -2.38 -11.24 -2.00
N LYS A 45 -1.08 -11.02 -2.05
CA LYS A 45 -0.35 -10.18 -1.10
C LYS A 45 -0.45 -8.74 -1.56
N LEU A 46 -1.06 -7.89 -0.74
CA LEU A 46 -1.11 -6.45 -0.94
C LEU A 46 -0.03 -5.79 -0.07
N THR A 47 0.92 -5.12 -0.70
CA THR A 47 1.91 -4.28 -0.03
C THR A 47 1.59 -2.83 -0.33
N VAL A 48 1.45 -2.02 0.71
CA VAL A 48 1.22 -0.57 0.59
C VAL A 48 2.48 0.17 0.99
N ASP A 49 3.00 0.97 0.08
CA ASP A 49 4.13 1.85 0.29
C ASP A 49 3.73 3.26 -0.13
N ASN A 50 3.51 4.13 0.85
CA ASN A 50 3.02 5.50 0.66
C ASN A 50 1.75 5.54 -0.21
N ASP A 51 1.85 5.99 -1.46
CA ASP A 51 0.76 6.12 -2.45
C ASP A 51 0.74 4.98 -3.49
N LYS A 52 1.50 3.90 -3.25
CA LYS A 52 1.63 2.78 -4.16
C LYS A 52 1.15 1.48 -3.52
N ALA A 53 0.19 0.86 -4.19
CA ALA A 53 -0.27 -0.49 -3.86
C ALA A 53 0.37 -1.49 -4.82
N THR A 54 1.04 -2.49 -4.25
CA THR A 54 1.57 -3.64 -4.98
C THR A 54 0.73 -4.86 -4.65
N ILE A 55 0.08 -5.44 -5.64
CA ILE A 55 -0.68 -6.69 -5.53
C ILE A 55 0.15 -7.79 -6.18
N ALA A 56 0.53 -8.80 -5.40
CA ALA A 56 1.41 -9.87 -5.86
C ALA A 56 0.87 -11.26 -5.50
N LYS A 57 0.98 -12.20 -6.45
CA LYS A 57 0.69 -13.63 -6.28
C LYS A 57 1.79 -14.45 -6.97
N GLY A 58 2.74 -14.93 -6.18
CA GLY A 58 3.91 -15.63 -6.72
C GLY A 58 4.73 -14.74 -7.65
N LYS A 59 4.74 -15.06 -8.95
CA LYS A 59 5.44 -14.29 -10.00
C LYS A 59 4.60 -13.16 -10.58
N ASP A 60 3.27 -13.21 -10.42
CA ASP A 60 2.38 -12.18 -10.92
C ASP A 60 2.40 -10.99 -9.96
N LYS A 61 2.85 -9.83 -10.46
CA LYS A 61 2.90 -8.58 -9.70
C LYS A 61 2.23 -7.47 -10.51
N VAL A 62 1.35 -6.74 -9.86
CA VAL A 62 0.72 -5.53 -10.40
C VAL A 62 0.95 -4.40 -9.40
N GLU A 63 1.42 -3.28 -9.92
CA GLU A 63 1.60 -2.05 -9.15
C GLU A 63 0.56 -1.04 -9.62
N ALA A 64 -0.06 -0.38 -8.66
CA ALA A 64 -1.08 0.63 -8.89
C ALA A 64 -0.82 1.82 -7.99
N THR A 65 -0.90 3.03 -8.56
CA THR A 65 -0.97 4.25 -7.76
C THR A 65 -2.36 4.32 -7.14
N VAL A 66 -2.40 4.49 -5.82
CA VAL A 66 -3.64 4.55 -5.05
C VAL A 66 -3.66 5.79 -4.18
N LYS A 67 -4.86 6.32 -3.97
CA LYS A 67 -5.07 7.34 -2.96
C LYS A 67 -5.35 6.65 -1.62
N VAL A 68 -4.47 6.86 -0.65
CA VAL A 68 -4.67 6.37 0.71
C VAL A 68 -5.60 7.32 1.44
N GLU A 69 -6.74 6.82 1.89
CA GLU A 69 -7.70 7.58 2.67
C GLU A 69 -7.97 6.92 4.01
N THR A 70 -8.32 7.73 5.00
CA THR A 70 -8.71 7.28 6.34
C THR A 70 -10.21 7.47 6.49
N SER A 71 -10.88 6.47 7.05
CA SER A 71 -12.32 6.48 7.37
C SER A 71 -12.52 6.69 8.87
N ASP A 72 -13.73 7.10 9.25
CA ASP A 72 -14.05 7.40 10.66
C ASP A 72 -14.07 6.14 11.54
N THR A 73 -14.39 4.98 10.95
CA THR A 73 -14.49 3.69 11.65
C THR A 73 -13.48 2.68 11.16
N LYS A 74 -12.99 1.85 12.09
CA LYS A 74 -12.08 0.74 11.79
C LYS A 74 -12.78 -0.34 10.98
N TYR A 75 -12.11 -0.83 9.93
CA TYR A 75 -12.57 -1.98 9.15
C TYR A 75 -12.32 -3.28 9.93
N SER A 76 -13.36 -4.10 10.07
CA SER A 76 -13.28 -5.40 10.75
C SER A 76 -12.52 -6.45 9.94
N ALA A 77 -12.61 -6.37 8.61
CA ALA A 77 -11.98 -7.30 7.68
C ALA A 77 -11.48 -6.57 6.42
N THR A 78 -10.51 -7.19 5.75
CA THR A 78 -10.03 -6.69 4.45
C THR A 78 -11.07 -7.02 3.39
N SER A 79 -11.53 -6.01 2.64
CA SER A 79 -12.56 -6.18 1.62
C SER A 79 -12.25 -5.39 0.36
N VAL A 80 -12.56 -5.97 -0.79
CA VAL A 80 -12.38 -5.35 -2.11
C VAL A 80 -13.73 -4.89 -2.64
N ARG A 81 -13.82 -3.63 -3.03
CA ARG A 81 -14.99 -3.06 -3.68
C ARG A 81 -14.73 -2.91 -5.17
N TYR A 82 -15.69 -3.40 -5.94
CA TYR A 82 -15.64 -3.37 -7.40
C TYR A 82 -16.60 -2.33 -7.95
N THR A 83 -16.26 -1.79 -9.11
CA THR A 83 -17.16 -1.07 -9.99
C THR A 83 -17.28 -1.84 -11.29
N ASP A 84 -18.47 -1.82 -11.89
CA ASP A 84 -18.63 -2.29 -13.26
C ASP A 84 -18.00 -1.26 -14.21
N ASP A 85 -17.14 -1.73 -15.11
CA ASP A 85 -16.58 -0.96 -16.21
C ASP A 85 -16.77 -1.77 -17.49
N ASN A 86 -17.89 -1.52 -18.17
CA ASN A 86 -18.26 -2.17 -19.43
C ASN A 86 -18.30 -3.72 -19.33
N GLY A 87 -18.89 -4.24 -18.24
CA GLY A 87 -18.97 -5.68 -17.96
C GLY A 87 -17.69 -6.30 -17.39
N LYS A 88 -16.67 -5.50 -17.11
CA LYS A 88 -15.46 -5.93 -16.37
C LYS A 88 -15.49 -5.38 -14.96
N MET A 89 -15.16 -6.23 -13.99
CA MET A 89 -15.09 -5.84 -12.59
C MET A 89 -13.77 -5.09 -12.33
N LYS A 90 -13.80 -3.76 -12.27
CA LYS A 90 -12.63 -2.94 -11.93
C LYS A 90 -12.57 -2.76 -10.41
N VAL A 91 -11.39 -2.92 -9.81
CA VAL A 91 -11.19 -2.62 -8.39
C VAL A 91 -11.26 -1.11 -8.19
N GLN A 92 -12.21 -0.66 -7.37
CA GLN A 92 -12.41 0.75 -7.03
C GLN A 92 -11.72 1.11 -5.71
N GLU A 93 -11.90 0.28 -4.67
CA GLU A 93 -11.23 0.49 -3.39
C GLU A 93 -10.92 -0.83 -2.68
N ILE A 94 -9.85 -0.85 -1.89
CA ILE A 94 -9.53 -1.92 -0.95
C ILE A 94 -9.54 -1.34 0.45
N ARG A 95 -10.39 -1.88 1.32
CA ARG A 95 -10.47 -1.52 2.74
C ARG A 95 -9.57 -2.46 3.52
N LEU A 96 -8.69 -1.91 4.35
CA LEU A 96 -7.68 -2.69 5.07
C LEU A 96 -8.23 -3.12 6.43
N GLY A 97 -8.44 -4.42 6.60
CA GLY A 97 -8.92 -4.98 7.86
C GLY A 97 -7.95 -4.72 9.00
N GLY A 98 -8.48 -4.39 10.17
CA GLY A 98 -7.65 -4.05 11.32
C GLY A 98 -7.19 -2.59 11.36
N THR A 99 -7.51 -1.78 10.35
CA THR A 99 -7.18 -0.34 10.32
C THR A 99 -8.39 0.50 9.90
N THR A 100 -8.26 1.82 9.91
CA THR A 100 -9.24 2.78 9.36
C THR A 100 -8.92 3.15 7.91
N THR A 101 -7.95 2.48 7.28
CA THR A 101 -7.38 2.89 6.00
C THR A 101 -8.07 2.18 4.83
N ARG A 102 -8.35 2.94 3.77
CA ARG A 102 -8.80 2.43 2.48
C ARG A 102 -7.89 2.95 1.37
N LEU A 103 -7.67 2.12 0.37
CA LEU A 103 -6.89 2.44 -0.82
C LEU A 103 -7.85 2.62 -1.98
N VAL A 104 -7.93 3.82 -2.54
CA VAL A 104 -8.79 4.13 -3.68
C VAL A 104 -7.96 4.06 -4.97
N PHE A 105 -8.43 3.27 -5.92
CA PHE A 105 -7.78 3.05 -7.22
C PHE A 105 -8.46 3.95 -8.27
N ASN A 106 -7.65 4.68 -9.04
CA ASN A 106 -8.13 5.54 -10.15
C ASN A 106 -8.28 4.76 -11.46
#